data_AF-A0A7Y4ECY2-F1
#
_entry.id   AF-A0A7Y4ECY2-F1
#
_cell.length_a   1.000
_cell.length_b   1.000
_cell.length_c   1.000
_cell.angle_alpha   90.00
_cell.angle_beta   90.00
_cell.angle_gamma   90.00
#
_symmetry.space_group_name_H-M   'P 1'
#
loop_
_entity.id
_entity.type
_entity.pdbx_description
1 polymer ?
#
loop_
_entity_poly.entity_id
_entity_poly.type
_entity_poly.pdbx_seq_one_letter_code
_entity_poly.pdbx_strand_id
1 'polypeptide(L)'
;MKIFFIIIYSFFIILGCATHSDDLEVKENLLLNSNDRNKVIEFYKENINLNYTYKVRLVNIYLDINDLDSAELYAKTYSSSELEKAEFIYSLARISYQKKKYNQAKQELDKYLKKKGDKCKYFILLGKINSARGGYQEAIENFEESRKLGALDKETDNNIAVVKMMQKDYLSATDILYNLYLENTNDEKVKANLILSAAHQERTDIILEVLKGSHTDEASQQCVLDLIKLVSKDKSKNEVSKKSNMTIPQSYKKPQDPLPISAMSQSKQCIQDKVIYPKSSSSTIKKNYKIQVLATDDLISEDLLNYLKVNYGPVYLYNHGFWKRYCIGEFSNLRLAKAFLRDLQIKGAFIVDYKNKRYETL
;
A
#
# COMPACT_ATOMS: atom_id res chain seq x y z
N MET A 1 83.18 17.42 -20.53
CA MET A 1 82.14 17.51 -19.48
C MET A 1 80.80 17.80 -20.16
N LYS A 2 79.78 16.96 -19.88
CA LYS A 2 78.33 17.26 -19.79
C LYS A 2 77.61 17.88 -21.00
N ILE A 3 76.37 17.56 -21.38
CA ILE A 3 75.31 16.63 -20.96
C ILE A 3 74.27 16.76 -22.09
N PHE A 4 73.91 15.65 -22.73
CA PHE A 4 72.54 15.24 -23.03
C PHE A 4 71.44 16.32 -23.00
N PHE A 5 70.87 16.67 -24.16
CA PHE A 5 69.48 17.12 -24.25
C PHE A 5 68.72 16.23 -25.24
N ILE A 6 68.21 15.14 -24.68
CA ILE A 6 67.25 14.22 -25.28
C ILE A 6 65.89 14.92 -25.38
N ILE A 7 65.35 14.91 -26.60
CA ILE A 7 63.95 14.66 -26.99
C ILE A 7 62.97 14.50 -25.81
N ILE A 8 62.18 15.53 -25.52
CA ILE A 8 60.88 15.38 -24.86
C ILE A 8 59.88 16.28 -25.61
N TYR A 9 59.43 15.79 -26.76
CA TYR A 9 58.13 16.17 -27.32
C TYR A 9 57.09 15.36 -26.54
N SER A 10 56.79 15.81 -25.31
CA SER A 10 55.80 15.18 -24.43
C SER A 10 54.40 15.52 -24.93
N PHE A 11 53.94 14.72 -25.90
CA PHE A 11 52.61 14.15 -26.00
C PHE A 11 51.62 14.57 -24.88
N PHE A 12 50.99 15.73 -25.03
CA PHE A 12 49.75 16.07 -24.32
C PHE A 12 48.57 15.60 -25.18
N ILE A 13 48.35 14.29 -25.23
CA ILE A 13 47.05 13.73 -25.59
C ILE A 13 46.39 13.33 -24.28
N ILE A 14 45.72 14.29 -23.65
CA ILE A 14 44.76 13.96 -22.61
C ILE A 14 43.55 13.40 -23.35
N LEU A 15 43.39 12.08 -23.30
CA LEU A 15 42.15 11.41 -23.67
C LEU A 15 41.04 11.90 -22.73
N GLY A 16 40.27 12.88 -23.18
CA GLY A 16 38.99 13.25 -22.59
C GLY A 16 37.88 12.32 -23.10
N CYS A 17 37.85 11.07 -22.62
CA CYS A 17 36.75 10.14 -22.85
C CYS A 17 36.38 9.43 -21.54
N ALA A 18 35.69 10.13 -20.65
CA ALA A 18 35.04 9.53 -19.48
C ALA A 18 33.75 10.23 -19.05
N THR A 19 33.33 11.31 -19.72
CA THR A 19 32.20 12.16 -19.28
C THR A 19 30.85 11.79 -19.90
N HIS A 20 30.80 10.92 -20.91
CA HIS A 20 29.54 10.64 -21.64
C HIS A 20 28.68 9.53 -21.03
N SER A 21 29.26 8.50 -20.42
CA SER A 21 28.50 7.41 -19.77
C SER A 21 27.79 7.89 -18.51
N ASP A 22 28.47 8.72 -17.71
CA ASP A 22 27.95 9.22 -16.44
C ASP A 22 26.77 10.16 -16.66
N ASP A 23 26.79 10.97 -17.73
CA ASP A 23 25.68 11.86 -18.10
C ASP A 23 24.42 11.07 -18.50
N LEU A 24 24.58 9.96 -19.24
CA LEU A 24 23.46 9.10 -19.63
C LEU A 24 22.81 8.40 -18.44
N GLU A 25 23.60 7.90 -17.48
CA GLU A 25 23.07 7.27 -16.27
C GLU A 25 22.35 8.28 -15.38
N VAL A 26 22.90 9.49 -15.23
CA VAL A 26 22.23 10.58 -14.50
C VAL A 26 20.91 10.95 -15.17
N LYS A 27 20.91 11.12 -16.50
CA LYS A 27 19.69 11.42 -17.27
C LYS A 27 18.65 10.31 -17.14
N GLU A 28 19.06 9.05 -17.23
CA GLU A 28 18.17 7.90 -17.02
C GLU A 28 17.51 7.96 -15.64
N ASN A 29 18.31 8.16 -14.58
CA ASN A 29 17.81 8.23 -13.20
C ASN A 29 16.83 9.40 -12.99
N LEU A 30 17.11 10.57 -13.56
CA LEU A 30 16.20 11.72 -13.50
C LEU A 30 14.86 11.41 -14.19
N LEU A 31 14.90 10.77 -15.35
CA LEU A 31 13.70 10.40 -16.09
C LEU A 31 12.88 9.33 -15.37
N LEU A 32 13.52 8.29 -14.83
CA LEU A 32 12.86 7.24 -14.04
C LEU A 32 12.14 7.81 -12.80
N ASN A 33 12.67 8.89 -12.22
CA ASN A 33 12.07 9.57 -11.07
C ASN A 33 10.95 10.57 -11.46
N SER A 34 10.84 10.94 -12.74
CA SER A 34 9.90 11.98 -13.21
C SER A 34 8.45 11.50 -13.38
N ASN A 35 8.16 10.22 -13.11
CA ASN A 35 6.88 9.52 -13.38
C ASN A 35 6.37 9.64 -14.84
N ASP A 36 7.17 10.20 -15.75
CA ASP A 36 6.85 10.39 -17.16
C ASP A 36 7.42 9.22 -17.98
N ARG A 37 6.61 8.17 -18.13
CA ARG A 37 7.02 6.96 -18.84
C ARG A 37 7.31 7.21 -20.32
N ASN A 38 6.68 8.21 -20.95
CA ASN A 38 6.88 8.51 -22.36
C ASN A 38 8.30 9.03 -22.61
N LYS A 39 8.80 9.91 -21.75
CA LYS A 39 10.18 10.40 -21.85
C LYS A 39 11.20 9.28 -21.62
N VAL A 40 10.92 8.34 -20.72
CA VAL A 40 11.80 7.17 -20.52
C VAL A 40 11.81 6.26 -21.76
N ILE A 41 10.65 6.04 -22.38
CA ILE A 41 10.54 5.28 -23.64
C ILE A 41 11.35 5.95 -24.75
N GLU A 42 11.18 7.26 -24.93
CA GLU A 42 11.92 8.05 -25.92
C GLU A 42 13.43 7.96 -25.68
N PHE A 43 13.87 8.17 -24.45
CA PHE A 43 15.27 8.03 -24.05
C PHE A 43 15.85 6.65 -24.40
N TYR A 44 15.16 5.55 -24.06
CA TYR A 44 15.65 4.22 -24.40
C TYR A 44 15.69 3.95 -25.90
N LYS A 45 14.74 4.48 -26.69
CA LYS A 45 14.75 4.34 -28.15
C LYS A 45 15.94 5.06 -28.77
N GLU A 46 16.21 6.30 -28.35
CA GLU A 46 17.32 7.11 -28.85
C GLU A 46 18.69 6.47 -28.53
N ASN A 47 18.79 5.81 -27.38
CA ASN A 47 20.04 5.28 -26.85
C ASN A 47 20.17 3.75 -26.96
N ILE A 48 19.26 3.08 -27.68
CA ILE A 48 19.06 1.61 -27.61
C ILE A 48 20.33 0.79 -27.92
N ASN A 49 21.25 1.34 -28.72
CA ASN A 49 22.49 0.69 -29.13
C ASN A 49 23.68 1.00 -28.20
N LEU A 50 23.53 1.94 -27.25
CA LEU A 50 24.61 2.38 -26.36
C LEU A 50 24.76 1.50 -25.12
N ASN A 51 23.67 0.88 -24.67
CA ASN A 51 23.68 -0.04 -23.55
C ASN A 51 22.79 -1.25 -23.86
N TYR A 52 23.38 -2.45 -23.82
CA TYR A 52 22.64 -3.67 -24.14
C TYR A 52 21.39 -3.85 -23.26
N THR A 53 21.38 -3.32 -22.04
CA THR A 53 20.24 -3.43 -21.12
C THR A 53 19.05 -2.54 -21.51
N TYR A 54 19.24 -1.49 -22.32
CA TYR A 54 18.15 -0.57 -22.68
C TYR A 54 17.06 -1.25 -23.50
N LYS A 55 17.43 -2.22 -24.34
CA LYS A 55 16.45 -3.00 -25.11
C LYS A 55 15.48 -3.75 -24.20
N VAL A 56 15.99 -4.44 -23.18
CA VAL A 56 15.14 -5.16 -22.21
C VAL A 56 14.42 -4.22 -21.24
N ARG A 57 15.02 -3.09 -20.86
CA ARG A 57 14.34 -2.05 -20.07
C ARG A 57 13.16 -1.44 -20.83
N LEU A 58 13.32 -1.19 -22.13
CA LEU A 58 12.25 -0.71 -23.01
C LEU A 58 11.09 -1.72 -23.11
N VAL A 59 11.40 -2.99 -23.35
CA VAL A 59 10.38 -4.07 -23.33
C VAL A 59 9.65 -4.09 -21.98
N ASN A 60 10.38 -3.99 -20.87
CA ASN A 60 9.78 -4.02 -19.55
C ASN A 60 8.83 -2.84 -19.28
N ILE A 61 9.15 -1.63 -19.76
CA ILE A 61 8.26 -0.47 -19.64
C ILE A 61 7.00 -0.67 -20.48
N TYR A 62 7.14 -1.15 -21.71
CA TYR A 62 5.97 -1.46 -22.56
C TYR A 62 5.02 -2.46 -21.89
N LEU A 63 5.58 -3.49 -21.26
CA LEU A 63 4.79 -4.43 -20.45
C LEU A 63 4.11 -3.75 -19.24
N ASP A 64 4.76 -2.79 -18.59
CA ASP A 64 4.22 -2.05 -17.43
C ASP A 64 3.09 -1.08 -17.78
N ILE A 65 3.02 -0.63 -19.04
CA ILE A 65 1.91 0.17 -19.59
C ILE A 65 0.91 -0.69 -20.39
N ASN A 66 1.07 -2.02 -20.37
CA ASN A 66 0.22 -2.97 -21.07
C ASN A 66 0.19 -2.80 -22.61
N ASP A 67 1.27 -2.27 -23.19
CA ASP A 67 1.51 -2.23 -24.64
C ASP A 67 2.30 -3.49 -25.04
N LEU A 68 1.57 -4.60 -25.16
CA LEU A 68 2.12 -5.90 -25.47
C LEU A 68 2.71 -5.96 -26.90
N ASP A 69 2.10 -5.25 -27.85
CA ASP A 69 2.54 -5.26 -29.25
C ASP A 69 3.94 -4.64 -29.38
N SER A 70 4.16 -3.48 -28.76
CA SER A 70 5.49 -2.85 -28.72
C SER A 70 6.49 -3.71 -27.95
N ALA A 71 6.11 -4.31 -26.83
CA ALA A 71 6.98 -5.20 -26.08
C ALA A 71 7.45 -6.39 -26.93
N GLU A 72 6.55 -7.04 -27.68
CA GLU A 72 6.88 -8.14 -28.58
C GLU A 72 7.74 -7.67 -29.76
N LEU A 73 7.45 -6.49 -30.33
CA LEU A 73 8.23 -5.91 -31.44
C LEU A 73 9.70 -5.77 -31.06
N TYR A 74 10.00 -5.17 -29.91
CA TYR A 74 11.38 -4.99 -29.46
C TYR A 74 12.02 -6.30 -28.98
N ALA A 75 11.26 -7.19 -28.32
CA ALA A 75 11.79 -8.48 -27.88
C ALA A 75 12.24 -9.37 -29.06
N LYS A 76 11.62 -9.26 -30.24
CA LYS A 76 12.05 -9.96 -31.47
C LYS A 76 13.45 -9.55 -31.94
N THR A 77 13.95 -8.40 -31.50
CA THR A 77 15.30 -7.91 -31.86
C THR A 77 16.38 -8.40 -30.89
N TYR A 78 16.04 -9.26 -29.92
CA TYR A 78 17.02 -9.91 -29.05
C TYR A 78 17.93 -10.83 -29.87
N SER A 79 19.23 -10.64 -29.71
CA SER A 79 20.27 -11.51 -30.26
C SER A 79 20.39 -12.81 -29.44
N SER A 80 21.02 -13.84 -30.03
CA SER A 80 21.23 -15.11 -29.35
C SER A 80 22.04 -14.98 -28.05
N SER A 81 22.98 -14.02 -27.96
CA SER A 81 23.77 -13.79 -26.75
C SER A 81 22.96 -13.08 -25.66
N GLU A 82 22.05 -12.17 -26.03
CA GLU A 82 21.11 -11.54 -25.11
C GLU A 82 20.13 -12.56 -24.52
N LEU A 83 19.65 -13.52 -25.32
CA LEU A 83 18.74 -14.60 -24.89
C LEU A 83 19.33 -15.60 -23.89
N GLU A 84 20.63 -15.50 -23.61
CA GLU A 84 21.32 -16.29 -22.58
C GLU A 84 21.46 -15.53 -21.24
N LYS A 85 21.09 -14.24 -21.19
CA LYS A 85 21.09 -13.41 -20.00
C LYS A 85 19.73 -13.44 -19.28
N ALA A 86 19.76 -13.41 -17.95
CA ALA A 86 18.59 -13.62 -17.12
C ALA A 86 17.50 -12.55 -17.37
N GLU A 87 17.87 -11.28 -17.42
CA GLU A 87 16.93 -10.17 -17.59
C GLU A 87 16.12 -10.24 -18.89
N PHE A 88 16.72 -10.69 -19.98
CA PHE A 88 16.05 -10.89 -21.27
C PHE A 88 15.07 -12.06 -21.19
N ILE A 89 15.50 -13.19 -20.61
CA ILE A 89 14.64 -14.36 -20.40
C ILE A 89 13.44 -14.00 -19.50
N TYR A 90 13.65 -13.20 -18.45
CA TYR A 90 12.58 -12.72 -17.60
C TYR A 90 11.56 -11.88 -18.37
N SER A 91 12.00 -10.99 -19.28
CA SER A 91 11.08 -10.22 -20.12
C SER A 91 10.24 -11.11 -21.05
N LEU A 92 10.80 -12.22 -21.55
CA LEU A 92 10.04 -13.22 -22.30
C LEU A 92 8.98 -13.90 -21.42
N ALA A 93 9.35 -14.32 -20.21
CA ALA A 93 8.41 -14.90 -19.24
C ALA A 93 7.22 -13.95 -18.96
N ARG A 94 7.49 -12.64 -18.83
CA ARG A 94 6.46 -11.62 -18.66
C ARG A 94 5.56 -11.47 -19.90
N ILE A 95 6.14 -11.48 -21.12
CA ILE A 95 5.38 -11.48 -22.39
C ILE A 95 4.47 -12.71 -22.45
N SER A 96 5.01 -13.90 -22.21
CA SER A 96 4.23 -15.14 -22.20
C SER A 96 3.10 -15.11 -21.16
N TYR A 97 3.36 -14.53 -19.99
CA TYR A 97 2.34 -14.32 -18.96
C TYR A 97 1.22 -13.38 -19.44
N GLN A 98 1.54 -12.22 -20.03
CA GLN A 98 0.53 -11.30 -20.57
C GLN A 98 -0.28 -11.91 -21.73
N LYS A 99 0.35 -12.78 -22.54
CA LYS A 99 -0.30 -13.58 -23.58
C LYS A 99 -1.16 -14.72 -23.02
N LYS A 100 -1.26 -14.86 -21.69
CA LYS A 100 -1.94 -15.96 -20.98
C LYS A 100 -1.37 -17.34 -21.31
N LYS A 101 -0.14 -17.41 -21.84
CA LYS A 101 0.60 -18.65 -22.13
C LYS A 101 1.34 -19.10 -20.87
N TYR A 102 0.60 -19.42 -19.83
CA TYR A 102 1.15 -19.65 -18.49
C TYR A 102 2.18 -20.78 -18.39
N ASN A 103 2.02 -21.85 -19.17
CA ASN A 103 3.00 -22.94 -19.21
C ASN A 103 4.32 -22.49 -19.83
N GLN A 104 4.27 -21.71 -20.93
CA GLN A 104 5.45 -21.13 -21.55
C GLN A 104 6.12 -20.12 -20.61
N ALA A 105 5.33 -19.25 -19.99
CA ALA A 105 5.82 -18.27 -19.01
C ALA A 105 6.58 -18.96 -17.87
N LYS A 106 6.05 -20.06 -17.34
CA LYS A 106 6.72 -20.85 -16.30
C LYS A 106 8.02 -21.48 -16.80
N GLN A 107 8.05 -22.05 -18.02
CA GLN A 107 9.27 -22.62 -18.59
C GLN A 107 10.38 -21.56 -18.76
N GLU A 108 10.03 -20.38 -19.25
CA GLU A 108 10.94 -19.24 -19.37
C GLU A 108 11.41 -18.76 -18.00
N LEU A 109 10.52 -18.74 -17.00
CA LEU A 109 10.83 -18.37 -15.62
C LEU A 109 11.76 -19.40 -14.94
N ASP A 110 11.59 -20.69 -15.23
CA ASP A 110 12.51 -21.74 -14.77
C ASP A 110 13.88 -21.61 -15.47
N LYS A 111 13.94 -21.21 -16.75
CA LYS A 111 15.20 -20.86 -17.44
C LYS A 111 15.86 -19.62 -16.81
N TYR A 112 15.06 -18.60 -16.46
CA TYR A 112 15.53 -17.39 -15.78
C TYR A 112 16.27 -17.73 -14.49
N LEU A 113 15.69 -18.59 -13.65
CA LEU A 113 16.32 -19.01 -12.40
C LEU A 113 17.61 -19.80 -12.65
N LYS A 114 17.64 -20.70 -13.65
CA LYS A 114 18.86 -21.42 -14.06
C LYS A 114 19.99 -20.47 -14.50
N LYS A 115 19.64 -19.31 -15.05
CA LYS A 115 20.59 -18.25 -15.44
C LYS A 115 20.92 -17.28 -14.30
N LYS A 116 20.72 -17.69 -13.04
CA LYS A 116 20.99 -16.88 -11.84
C LYS A 116 20.14 -15.62 -11.76
N GLY A 117 18.90 -15.69 -12.25
CA GLY A 117 17.90 -14.64 -12.08
C GLY A 117 17.62 -14.35 -10.59
N ASP A 118 17.10 -13.16 -10.35
CA ASP A 118 16.65 -12.69 -9.03
C ASP A 118 15.49 -13.56 -8.52
N LYS A 119 15.65 -14.12 -7.33
CA LYS A 119 14.66 -15.05 -6.77
C LYS A 119 13.36 -14.34 -6.36
N CYS A 120 13.41 -13.09 -5.92
CA CYS A 120 12.21 -12.33 -5.59
C CYS A 120 11.33 -12.16 -6.84
N LYS A 121 11.93 -11.72 -7.96
CA LYS A 121 11.23 -11.60 -9.25
C LYS A 121 10.68 -12.93 -9.75
N TYR A 122 11.43 -14.02 -9.53
CA TYR A 122 10.96 -15.38 -9.83
C TYR A 122 9.66 -15.69 -9.09
N PHE A 123 9.66 -15.57 -7.76
CA PHE A 123 8.51 -15.91 -6.94
C PHE A 123 7.31 -14.98 -7.17
N ILE A 124 7.55 -13.68 -7.40
CA ILE A 124 6.46 -12.74 -7.78
C ILE A 124 5.78 -13.16 -9.08
N LEU A 125 6.54 -13.46 -10.14
CA LEU A 125 5.92 -13.83 -11.42
C LEU A 125 5.28 -15.22 -11.35
N LEU A 126 5.86 -16.16 -10.60
CA LEU A 126 5.27 -17.48 -10.37
C LEU A 126 3.96 -17.38 -9.59
N GLY A 127 3.91 -16.51 -8.57
CA GLY A 127 2.69 -16.19 -7.84
C GLY A 127 1.60 -15.68 -8.77
N LYS A 128 1.91 -14.69 -9.63
CA LYS A 128 0.97 -14.16 -10.64
C LYS A 128 0.47 -15.23 -11.61
N ILE A 129 1.35 -16.11 -12.08
CA ILE A 129 0.99 -17.26 -12.93
C ILE A 129 0.02 -18.19 -12.21
N ASN A 130 0.29 -18.52 -10.94
CA ASN A 130 -0.57 -19.41 -10.14
C ASN A 130 -1.93 -18.77 -9.86
N SER A 131 -1.96 -17.47 -9.52
CA SER A 131 -3.21 -16.72 -9.35
C SER A 131 -4.09 -16.80 -10.59
N ALA A 132 -3.50 -16.54 -11.76
CA ALA A 132 -4.21 -16.55 -13.03
C ALA A 132 -4.73 -17.95 -13.45
N ARG A 133 -4.18 -19.01 -12.86
CA ARG A 133 -4.61 -20.41 -13.06
C ARG A 133 -5.59 -20.90 -11.99
N GLY A 134 -5.95 -20.06 -11.01
CA GLY A 134 -6.81 -20.43 -9.88
C GLY A 134 -6.08 -21.15 -8.73
N GLY A 135 -4.76 -21.30 -8.80
CA GLY A 135 -3.92 -21.81 -7.70
C GLY A 135 -3.66 -20.73 -6.67
N TYR A 136 -4.71 -20.30 -5.97
CA TYR A 136 -4.66 -19.12 -5.11
C TYR A 136 -3.79 -19.33 -3.87
N GLN A 137 -3.81 -20.52 -3.30
CA GLN A 137 -3.02 -20.83 -2.11
C GLN A 137 -1.52 -20.83 -2.46
N GLU A 138 -1.17 -21.50 -3.55
CA GLU A 138 0.19 -21.52 -4.08
C GLU A 138 0.64 -20.10 -4.47
N ALA A 139 -0.25 -19.29 -5.03
CA ALA A 139 0.08 -17.91 -5.36
C ALA A 139 0.47 -17.09 -4.12
N ILE A 140 -0.32 -17.17 -3.05
CA ILE A 140 -0.03 -16.50 -1.77
C ILE A 140 1.31 -16.99 -1.21
N GLU A 141 1.55 -18.31 -1.20
CA GLU A 141 2.82 -18.89 -0.74
C GLU A 141 4.02 -18.37 -1.55
N ASN A 142 3.88 -18.20 -2.86
CA ASN A 142 4.93 -17.61 -3.69
C ASN A 142 5.18 -16.13 -3.36
N PHE A 143 4.13 -15.32 -3.15
CA PHE A 143 4.33 -13.93 -2.76
C PHE A 143 4.99 -13.80 -1.37
N GLU A 144 4.58 -14.65 -0.43
CA GLU A 144 5.20 -14.76 0.89
C GLU A 144 6.67 -15.17 0.81
N GLU A 145 7.00 -16.14 -0.04
CA GLU A 145 8.39 -16.55 -0.24
C GLU A 145 9.23 -15.42 -0.85
N SER A 146 8.68 -14.67 -1.79
CA SER A 146 9.34 -13.47 -2.30
C SER A 146 9.57 -12.42 -1.20
N ARG A 147 8.61 -12.25 -0.28
CA ARG A 147 8.72 -11.32 0.85
C ARG A 147 9.84 -11.73 1.80
N LYS A 148 9.94 -13.02 2.15
CA LYS A 148 11.04 -13.56 2.97
C LYS A 148 12.42 -13.33 2.36
N LEU A 149 12.49 -13.27 1.02
CA LEU A 149 13.73 -13.00 0.28
C LEU A 149 14.05 -11.50 0.14
N GLY A 150 13.22 -10.61 0.68
CA GLY A 150 13.46 -9.17 0.71
C GLY A 150 12.76 -8.36 -0.39
N ALA A 151 11.73 -8.92 -1.03
CA ALA A 151 10.83 -8.10 -1.85
C ALA A 151 10.12 -7.05 -1.00
N LEU A 152 9.75 -5.93 -1.63
CA LEU A 152 9.03 -4.86 -0.94
C LEU A 152 7.63 -5.35 -0.54
N ASP A 153 7.27 -5.15 0.73
CA ASP A 153 5.94 -5.49 1.27
C ASP A 153 4.81 -4.91 0.41
N LYS A 154 4.96 -3.67 -0.07
CA LYS A 154 3.98 -3.05 -0.97
C LYS A 154 3.70 -3.86 -2.24
N GLU A 155 4.71 -4.52 -2.81
CA GLU A 155 4.53 -5.31 -4.04
C GLU A 155 3.89 -6.65 -3.71
N THR A 156 4.37 -7.34 -2.67
CA THR A 156 3.84 -8.65 -2.29
C THR A 156 2.43 -8.57 -1.75
N ASP A 157 2.14 -7.60 -0.88
CA ASP A 157 0.88 -7.49 -0.17
C ASP A 157 -0.23 -7.02 -1.11
N ASN A 158 0.07 -6.11 -2.05
CA ASN A 158 -0.88 -5.74 -3.09
C ASN A 158 -1.22 -6.93 -3.98
N ASN A 159 -0.24 -7.76 -4.35
CA ASN A 159 -0.51 -8.98 -5.12
C ASN A 159 -1.32 -10.01 -4.32
N ILE A 160 -1.04 -10.18 -3.01
CA ILE A 160 -1.84 -11.05 -2.12
C ILE A 160 -3.28 -10.54 -2.04
N ALA A 161 -3.48 -9.23 -1.89
CA ALA A 161 -4.82 -8.63 -1.86
C ALA A 161 -5.58 -8.89 -3.17
N VAL A 162 -4.91 -8.78 -4.33
CA VAL A 162 -5.52 -9.16 -5.62
C VAL A 162 -5.95 -10.63 -5.62
N VAL A 163 -5.14 -11.55 -5.08
CA VAL A 163 -5.52 -12.96 -4.95
C VAL A 163 -6.74 -13.13 -4.04
N LYS A 164 -6.79 -12.42 -2.91
CA LYS A 164 -7.95 -12.40 -2.01
C LYS A 164 -9.21 -11.92 -2.73
N MET A 165 -9.12 -10.88 -3.56
CA MET A 165 -10.22 -10.42 -4.40
C MET A 165 -10.65 -11.50 -5.42
N MET A 166 -9.71 -12.22 -6.04
CA MET A 166 -10.03 -13.35 -6.94
C MET A 166 -10.74 -14.50 -6.20
N GLN A 167 -10.46 -14.69 -4.91
CA GLN A 167 -11.15 -15.61 -4.02
C GLN A 167 -12.52 -15.08 -3.53
N LYS A 168 -12.92 -13.87 -3.92
CA LYS A 168 -14.07 -13.12 -3.39
C LYS A 168 -13.98 -12.80 -1.89
N ASP A 169 -12.79 -12.93 -1.30
CA ASP A 169 -12.46 -12.46 0.04
C ASP A 169 -12.11 -10.97 -0.02
N TYR A 170 -13.12 -10.17 -0.39
CA TYR A 170 -12.98 -8.71 -0.49
C TYR A 170 -12.67 -8.08 0.87
N LEU A 171 -13.14 -8.71 1.96
CA LEU A 171 -12.86 -8.28 3.32
C LEU A 171 -11.35 -8.26 3.57
N SER A 172 -10.69 -9.41 3.50
CA SER A 172 -9.24 -9.46 3.74
C SER A 172 -8.45 -8.61 2.74
N ALA A 173 -8.90 -8.54 1.47
CA ALA A 173 -8.26 -7.69 0.47
C ALA A 173 -8.27 -6.21 0.86
N THR A 174 -9.42 -5.67 1.25
CA THR A 174 -9.54 -4.25 1.65
C THR A 174 -8.72 -3.94 2.90
N ASP A 175 -8.64 -4.85 3.88
CA ASP A 175 -7.80 -4.62 5.07
C ASP A 175 -6.31 -4.45 4.69
N ILE A 176 -5.80 -5.36 3.86
CA ILE A 176 -4.42 -5.29 3.35
C ILE A 176 -4.21 -3.99 2.54
N LEU A 177 -5.12 -3.71 1.59
CA LEU A 177 -5.00 -2.56 0.69
C LEU A 177 -5.14 -1.22 1.41
N TYR A 178 -5.97 -1.15 2.45
CA TYR A 178 -6.13 0.06 3.26
C TYR A 178 -4.85 0.36 4.04
N ASN A 179 -4.21 -0.66 4.63
CA ASN A 179 -2.91 -0.48 5.28
C ASN A 179 -1.84 0.03 4.31
N LEU A 180 -1.76 -0.56 3.11
CA LEU A 180 -0.86 -0.08 2.05
C LEU A 180 -1.16 1.35 1.58
N TYR A 181 -2.45 1.70 1.47
CA TYR A 181 -2.87 3.07 1.13
C TYR A 181 -2.44 4.09 2.19
N LEU A 182 -2.53 3.74 3.48
CA LEU A 182 -2.09 4.61 4.56
C LEU A 182 -0.57 4.86 4.53
N GLU A 183 0.23 3.86 4.13
CA GLU A 183 1.67 3.98 3.97
C GLU A 183 2.06 4.91 2.82
N ASN A 184 1.38 4.79 1.67
CA ASN A 184 1.58 5.66 0.52
C ASN A 184 0.26 5.99 -0.18
N THR A 185 -0.28 7.15 0.16
CA THR A 185 -1.58 7.62 -0.35
C THR A 185 -1.55 7.99 -1.84
N ASN A 186 -0.40 7.93 -2.53
CA ASN A 186 -0.25 8.26 -3.95
C ASN A 186 -0.03 7.02 -4.84
N ASP A 187 -0.09 5.80 -4.30
CA ASP A 187 0.05 4.58 -5.11
C ASP A 187 -1.26 4.28 -5.86
N GLU A 188 -1.30 4.64 -7.14
CA GLU A 188 -2.48 4.48 -7.99
C GLU A 188 -2.94 3.03 -8.15
N LYS A 189 -2.03 2.04 -8.08
CA LYS A 189 -2.42 0.61 -8.17
C LYS A 189 -3.12 0.17 -6.89
N VAL A 190 -2.57 0.57 -5.73
CA VAL A 190 -3.19 0.27 -4.43
C VAL A 190 -4.54 0.97 -4.32
N LYS A 191 -4.65 2.25 -4.71
CA LYS A 191 -5.94 2.96 -4.75
C LYS A 191 -6.97 2.25 -5.61
N ALA A 192 -6.62 1.89 -6.84
CA ALA A 192 -7.55 1.23 -7.76
C ALA A 192 -8.05 -0.11 -7.20
N ASN A 193 -7.14 -0.94 -6.67
CA ASN A 193 -7.51 -2.21 -6.05
C ASN A 193 -8.34 -2.00 -4.77
N LEU A 194 -8.01 -1.00 -3.95
CA LEU A 194 -8.74 -0.65 -2.74
C LEU A 194 -10.17 -0.23 -3.06
N ILE A 195 -10.34 0.71 -4.00
CA ILE A 195 -11.65 1.16 -4.48
C ILE A 195 -12.48 -0.03 -4.98
N LEU A 196 -11.89 -0.91 -5.80
CA LEU A 196 -12.59 -2.09 -6.31
C LEU A 196 -13.01 -3.04 -5.18
N SER A 197 -12.11 -3.36 -4.26
CA SER A 197 -12.41 -4.25 -3.13
C SER A 197 -13.48 -3.67 -2.18
N ALA A 198 -13.43 -2.36 -1.92
CA ALA A 198 -14.41 -1.64 -1.11
C ALA A 198 -15.79 -1.56 -1.78
N ALA A 199 -15.83 -1.39 -3.10
CA ALA A 199 -17.08 -1.34 -3.87
C ALA A 199 -17.86 -2.66 -3.82
N HIS A 200 -17.18 -3.81 -3.87
CA HIS A 200 -17.82 -5.11 -3.69
C HIS A 200 -18.49 -5.28 -2.32
N GLN A 201 -18.03 -4.51 -1.32
CA GLN A 201 -18.54 -4.48 0.05
C GLN A 201 -19.43 -3.27 0.34
N GLU A 202 -19.73 -2.45 -0.67
CA GLU A 202 -20.56 -1.24 -0.52
C GLU A 202 -19.99 -0.23 0.50
N ARG A 203 -18.67 -0.27 0.73
CA ARG A 203 -17.91 0.61 1.64
C ARG A 203 -17.63 1.96 1.00
N THR A 204 -18.70 2.73 0.80
CA THR A 204 -18.69 4.09 0.24
C THR A 204 -17.80 5.03 1.05
N ASP A 205 -17.68 4.84 2.36
CA ASP A 205 -16.80 5.61 3.23
C ASP A 205 -15.33 5.52 2.80
N ILE A 206 -14.83 4.30 2.57
CA ILE A 206 -13.46 4.06 2.11
C ILE A 206 -13.26 4.61 0.69
N ILE A 207 -14.22 4.38 -0.22
CA ILE A 207 -14.10 4.86 -1.60
C ILE A 207 -14.02 6.40 -1.64
N LEU A 208 -14.88 7.08 -0.88
CA LEU A 208 -14.86 8.55 -0.80
C LEU A 208 -13.56 9.06 -0.17
N GLU A 209 -13.04 8.40 0.86
CA GLU A 209 -11.74 8.76 1.45
C GLU A 209 -10.61 8.71 0.39
N VAL A 210 -10.55 7.62 -0.39
CA VAL A 210 -9.53 7.44 -1.41
C VAL A 210 -9.69 8.46 -2.55
N LEU A 211 -10.92 8.80 -2.95
CA LEU A 211 -11.21 9.74 -4.05
C LEU A 211 -11.07 11.22 -3.67
N LYS A 212 -11.26 11.59 -2.39
CA LYS A 212 -11.04 12.96 -1.91
C LYS A 212 -9.60 13.45 -2.11
N GLY A 213 -8.64 12.52 -2.23
CA GLY A 213 -7.27 12.86 -2.61
C GLY A 213 -7.10 13.31 -4.06
N SER A 214 -8.11 13.16 -4.93
CA SER A 214 -7.98 13.39 -6.38
C SER A 214 -9.13 14.15 -7.07
N HIS A 215 -10.29 14.36 -6.42
CA HIS A 215 -11.47 14.98 -7.05
C HIS A 215 -12.28 15.89 -6.11
N THR A 216 -13.22 16.64 -6.68
CA THR A 216 -14.24 17.41 -5.94
C THR A 216 -15.31 16.47 -5.34
N ASP A 217 -15.98 16.90 -4.27
CA ASP A 217 -16.89 16.04 -3.49
C ASP A 217 -18.08 15.48 -4.32
N GLU A 218 -18.69 16.27 -5.20
CA GLU A 218 -19.83 15.83 -6.03
C GLU A 218 -19.42 14.83 -7.12
N ALA A 219 -18.29 15.06 -7.79
CA ALA A 219 -17.77 14.16 -8.82
C ALA A 219 -17.35 12.80 -8.23
N SER A 220 -16.80 12.81 -7.01
CA SER A 220 -16.44 11.59 -6.28
C SER A 220 -17.67 10.76 -5.94
N GLN A 221 -18.75 11.39 -5.48
CA GLN A 221 -20.01 10.71 -5.14
C GLN A 221 -20.66 10.05 -6.37
N GLN A 222 -20.69 10.75 -7.51
CA GLN A 222 -21.23 10.17 -8.74
C GLN A 222 -20.40 8.98 -9.22
N CYS A 223 -19.07 9.09 -9.16
CA CYS A 223 -18.16 7.99 -9.49
C CYS A 223 -18.41 6.75 -8.60
N VAL A 224 -18.63 6.95 -7.30
CA VAL A 224 -18.97 5.85 -6.38
C VAL A 224 -20.26 5.16 -6.80
N LEU A 225 -21.32 5.91 -7.11
CA LEU A 225 -22.61 5.35 -7.51
C LEU A 225 -22.50 4.51 -8.79
N ASP A 226 -21.79 5.02 -9.79
CA ASP A 226 -21.57 4.32 -11.06
C ASP A 226 -20.75 3.04 -10.85
N LEU A 227 -19.71 3.11 -10.01
CA LEU A 227 -18.86 1.96 -9.68
C LEU A 227 -19.63 0.87 -8.94
N ILE A 228 -20.41 1.23 -7.90
CA ILE A 228 -21.24 0.27 -7.16
C ILE A 228 -22.27 -0.38 -8.09
N LYS A 229 -22.91 0.39 -8.97
CA LYS A 229 -23.87 -0.14 -9.95
C LYS A 229 -23.23 -1.14 -10.91
N LEU A 230 -22.00 -0.87 -11.37
CA LEU A 230 -21.26 -1.79 -12.23
C LEU A 230 -20.92 -3.11 -11.51
N VAL A 231 -20.47 -3.02 -10.26
CA VAL A 231 -20.09 -4.18 -9.44
C VAL A 231 -21.33 -5.02 -9.04
N SER A 232 -22.43 -4.38 -8.69
CA SER A 232 -23.68 -5.06 -8.31
C SER A 232 -24.35 -5.81 -9.47
N LYS A 233 -24.13 -5.36 -10.72
CA LYS A 233 -24.62 -6.08 -11.92
C LYS A 233 -23.90 -7.40 -12.17
N ASP A 234 -22.69 -7.57 -11.64
CA ASP A 234 -21.93 -8.83 -11.70
C ASP A 234 -22.42 -9.85 -10.66
N LYS A 235 -22.97 -9.38 -9.52
CA LYS A 235 -23.63 -10.22 -8.50
C LYS A 235 -24.86 -10.96 -9.09
N SER A 236 -25.71 -10.26 -9.85
CA SER A 236 -26.99 -10.82 -10.34
C SER A 236 -26.88 -11.89 -11.43
N LYS A 237 -25.75 -12.00 -12.13
CA LYS A 237 -25.53 -13.07 -13.13
C LYS A 237 -25.19 -14.43 -12.50
N ASN A 238 -24.82 -14.48 -11.22
CA ASN A 238 -24.30 -15.68 -10.56
C ASN A 238 -25.16 -16.18 -9.38
N GLU A 239 -26.27 -15.52 -9.05
CA GLU A 239 -27.16 -15.84 -7.92
C GLU A 239 -28.27 -16.89 -8.20
N VAL A 240 -28.18 -17.67 -9.28
CA VAL A 240 -29.14 -18.77 -9.52
C VAL A 240 -28.83 -20.02 -8.66
N SER A 241 -27.72 -20.08 -7.91
CA SER A 241 -27.46 -21.22 -7.01
C SER A 241 -27.12 -20.80 -5.58
N LYS A 242 -27.91 -21.36 -4.65
CA LYS A 242 -27.77 -21.41 -3.19
C LYS A 242 -28.51 -20.32 -2.39
N LYS A 243 -29.82 -20.57 -2.18
CA LYS A 243 -30.53 -20.21 -0.95
C LYS A 243 -30.33 -21.32 0.08
N SER A 244 -29.86 -20.97 1.26
CA SER A 244 -30.25 -21.67 2.50
C SER A 244 -30.15 -20.74 3.69
N ASN A 245 -31.24 -20.70 4.44
CA ASN A 245 -31.57 -19.80 5.54
C ASN A 245 -30.67 -19.99 6.77
N MET A 246 -30.41 -18.89 7.50
CA MET A 246 -30.14 -18.99 8.94
C MET A 246 -30.74 -17.78 9.69
N THR A 247 -31.56 -18.11 10.68
CA THR A 247 -32.36 -17.22 11.53
C THR A 247 -31.50 -16.55 12.59
N ILE A 248 -31.71 -15.24 12.83
CA ILE A 248 -31.08 -14.47 13.90
C ILE A 248 -32.11 -14.26 15.03
N PRO A 249 -31.79 -14.56 16.30
CA PRO A 249 -32.61 -14.12 17.43
C PRO A 249 -32.32 -12.66 17.80
N GLN A 250 -33.38 -11.85 17.88
CA GLN A 250 -33.40 -10.50 18.43
C GLN A 250 -33.25 -10.49 19.96
N SER A 251 -32.45 -9.58 20.51
CA SER A 251 -32.68 -8.96 21.83
C SER A 251 -31.60 -7.93 22.17
N TYR A 252 -31.87 -6.64 21.93
CA TYR A 252 -31.23 -5.54 22.67
C TYR A 252 -32.33 -4.75 23.40
N LYS A 253 -32.22 -4.67 24.73
CA LYS A 253 -33.07 -3.83 25.58
C LYS A 253 -32.38 -2.48 25.84
N LYS A 254 -33.16 -1.42 25.64
CA LYS A 254 -32.85 -0.01 25.92
C LYS A 254 -32.68 0.23 27.43
N PRO A 255 -31.65 0.93 27.93
CA PRO A 255 -31.64 1.47 29.28
C PRO A 255 -32.50 2.74 29.37
N GLN A 256 -33.33 2.82 30.42
CA GLN A 256 -34.12 3.99 30.79
C GLN A 256 -33.38 4.85 31.84
N ASP A 257 -33.51 6.16 31.63
CA ASP A 257 -33.36 7.32 32.51
C ASP A 257 -32.02 7.66 33.22
N PRO A 258 -31.66 8.96 33.26
CA PRO A 258 -30.42 9.46 33.84
C PRO A 258 -30.46 9.51 35.38
N LEU A 259 -29.36 9.12 36.02
CA LEU A 259 -29.14 9.32 37.45
C LEU A 259 -28.98 10.81 37.79
N PRO A 260 -29.60 11.31 38.88
CA PRO A 260 -29.51 12.71 39.28
C PRO A 260 -28.21 13.04 40.02
N ILE A 261 -27.66 14.21 39.70
CA ILE A 261 -26.54 14.84 40.39
C ILE A 261 -27.05 15.43 41.72
N SER A 262 -26.61 14.90 42.86
CA SER A 262 -26.26 15.71 44.03
C SER A 262 -25.50 14.89 45.09
N ALA A 263 -24.63 15.60 45.81
CA ALA A 263 -23.91 15.21 47.03
C ALA A 263 -22.67 14.31 46.88
N MET A 264 -21.52 14.95 46.64
CA MET A 264 -20.50 15.09 47.68
C MET A 264 -19.46 16.14 47.28
N SER A 265 -19.72 17.36 47.73
CA SER A 265 -18.69 18.36 47.99
C SER A 265 -17.99 18.00 49.30
N GLN A 266 -16.65 18.01 49.30
CA GLN A 266 -15.78 18.64 50.31
C GLN A 266 -14.36 18.04 50.29
N SER A 267 -13.45 18.73 49.61
CA SER A 267 -12.20 19.17 50.23
C SER A 267 -11.63 20.35 49.42
N LYS A 268 -11.50 21.49 50.11
CA LYS A 268 -11.04 22.80 49.63
C LYS A 268 -9.52 22.88 49.47
N GLN A 269 -9.09 23.70 48.49
CA GLN A 269 -7.98 24.69 48.46
C GLN A 269 -6.54 24.19 48.75
N CYS A 270 -5.44 24.72 48.23
CA CYS A 270 -5.06 25.79 47.28
C CYS A 270 -3.65 25.36 46.78
N ILE A 271 -3.14 25.75 45.61
CA ILE A 271 -2.18 26.87 45.45
C ILE A 271 -2.11 27.21 43.95
N GLN A 272 -2.27 28.50 43.64
CA GLN A 272 -1.84 29.11 42.39
C GLN A 272 -0.33 29.35 42.45
N ASP A 273 0.41 29.00 41.39
CA ASP A 273 1.50 29.84 40.90
C ASP A 273 1.79 29.58 39.41
N LYS A 274 1.22 30.47 38.60
CA LYS A 274 1.86 31.28 37.55
C LYS A 274 3.14 30.77 36.82
N VAL A 275 2.95 30.63 35.51
CA VAL A 275 3.75 31.09 34.34
C VAL A 275 4.79 30.18 33.64
N ILE A 276 4.66 30.25 32.30
CA ILE A 276 5.66 30.11 31.19
C ILE A 276 5.89 28.73 30.59
N TYR A 277 5.54 28.63 29.29
CA TYR A 277 6.00 27.61 28.35
C TYR A 277 7.51 27.73 28.08
N PRO A 278 8.29 26.64 28.15
CA PRO A 278 9.55 26.56 27.45
C PRO A 278 9.41 25.77 26.13
N LYS A 279 9.79 26.41 25.02
CA LYS A 279 10.23 25.72 23.80
C LYS A 279 11.65 25.20 24.03
N SER A 280 11.89 23.89 23.81
CA SER A 280 12.84 23.36 22.80
C SER A 280 13.27 21.90 23.10
N SER A 281 13.21 21.07 22.04
CA SER A 281 14.08 19.93 21.70
C SER A 281 14.57 18.93 22.77
N SER A 282 14.04 17.70 22.72
CA SER A 282 14.81 16.51 22.30
C SER A 282 13.87 15.32 22.03
N SER A 283 14.16 14.57 20.97
CA SER A 283 13.35 13.48 20.42
C SER A 283 13.40 12.22 21.27
N THR A 284 12.60 12.19 22.34
CA THR A 284 12.18 10.92 22.95
C THR A 284 10.78 10.64 22.43
N ILE A 285 10.55 9.51 21.77
CA ILE A 285 9.22 9.13 21.28
C ILE A 285 8.27 9.12 22.48
N LYS A 286 7.47 10.18 22.64
CA LYS A 286 6.51 10.32 23.72
C LYS A 286 5.40 9.30 23.47
N LYS A 287 5.39 8.20 24.22
CA LYS A 287 4.33 7.20 24.14
C LYS A 287 3.05 7.83 24.66
N ASN A 288 2.05 8.00 23.79
CA ASN A 288 0.74 8.52 24.14
C ASN A 288 -0.25 7.36 24.11
N TYR A 289 -0.55 6.83 25.30
CA TYR A 289 -1.54 5.78 25.48
C TYR A 289 -2.95 6.38 25.41
N LYS A 290 -3.88 5.63 24.83
CA LYS A 290 -5.32 5.93 24.85
C LYS A 290 -6.09 4.69 25.30
N ILE A 291 -7.38 4.83 25.56
CA ILE A 291 -8.24 3.70 25.92
C ILE A 291 -9.27 3.52 24.82
N GLN A 292 -9.20 2.39 24.11
CA GLN A 292 -10.24 2.01 23.18
C GLN A 292 -11.46 1.54 23.96
N VAL A 293 -12.60 2.17 23.70
CA VAL A 293 -13.88 1.89 24.36
C VAL A 293 -14.86 1.17 23.46
N LEU A 294 -14.68 1.29 22.14
CA LEU A 294 -15.53 0.68 21.15
C LEU A 294 -14.77 0.45 19.85
N ALA A 295 -15.06 -0.67 19.20
CA ALA A 295 -14.74 -0.88 17.80
C ALA A 295 -16.02 -1.34 17.09
N THR A 296 -16.36 -0.66 16.01
CA THR A 296 -17.50 -0.99 15.16
C THR A 296 -17.12 -0.77 13.70
N ASP A 297 -17.76 -1.49 12.80
CA ASP A 297 -17.67 -1.30 11.36
C ASP A 297 -18.45 -0.08 10.86
N ASP A 298 -19.45 0.36 11.62
CA ASP A 298 -20.30 1.53 11.35
C ASP A 298 -19.95 2.76 12.20
N LEU A 299 -20.49 3.92 11.81
CA LEU A 299 -20.41 5.12 12.63
C LEU A 299 -21.30 4.96 13.87
N ILE A 300 -20.79 5.37 15.04
CA ILE A 300 -21.64 5.47 16.22
C ILE A 300 -22.67 6.60 16.07
N SER A 301 -23.80 6.46 16.76
CA SER A 301 -24.81 7.52 16.83
C SER A 301 -24.25 8.79 17.47
N GLU A 302 -24.78 9.95 17.08
CA GLU A 302 -24.41 11.24 17.67
C GLU A 302 -24.63 11.26 19.19
N ASP A 303 -25.69 10.61 19.67
CA ASP A 303 -25.96 10.49 21.11
C ASP A 303 -24.83 9.76 21.85
N LEU A 304 -24.33 8.65 21.28
CA LEU A 304 -23.23 7.90 21.88
C LEU A 304 -21.91 8.67 21.79
N LEU A 305 -21.66 9.35 20.67
CA LEU A 305 -20.48 10.21 20.52
C LEU A 305 -20.50 11.36 21.53
N ASN A 306 -21.63 12.04 21.70
CA ASN A 306 -21.82 13.11 22.66
C ASN A 306 -21.68 12.61 24.10
N TYR A 307 -22.24 11.44 24.41
CA TYR A 307 -22.04 10.79 25.70
C TYR A 307 -20.55 10.58 25.99
N LEU A 308 -19.78 10.08 25.02
CA LEU A 308 -18.34 9.89 25.21
C LEU A 308 -17.60 11.22 25.42
N LYS A 309 -17.94 12.25 24.63
CA LYS A 309 -17.34 13.59 24.73
C LYS A 309 -17.57 14.25 26.07
N VAL A 310 -18.82 14.25 26.52
CA VAL A 310 -19.24 14.93 27.76
C VAL A 310 -18.64 14.25 28.99
N ASN A 311 -18.57 12.92 29.00
CA ASN A 311 -18.13 12.18 30.19
C ASN A 311 -16.62 11.94 30.22
N TYR A 312 -15.94 11.88 29.07
CA TYR A 312 -14.54 11.44 28.99
C TYR A 312 -13.61 12.36 28.18
N GLY A 313 -14.12 13.48 27.67
CA GLY A 313 -13.35 14.45 26.90
C GLY A 313 -13.18 14.05 25.43
N PRO A 314 -12.11 14.50 24.75
CA PRO A 314 -11.93 14.27 23.32
C PRO A 314 -12.03 12.80 22.93
N VAL A 315 -12.77 12.54 21.85
CA VAL A 315 -12.90 11.20 21.26
C VAL A 315 -12.00 11.13 20.04
N TYR A 316 -11.17 10.10 19.99
CA TYR A 316 -10.21 9.87 18.93
C TYR A 316 -10.66 8.67 18.11
N LEU A 317 -10.94 8.91 16.82
CA LEU A 317 -11.32 7.87 15.88
C LEU A 317 -10.08 7.36 15.14
N TYR A 318 -9.79 6.07 15.31
CA TYR A 318 -8.77 5.37 14.55
C TYR A 318 -9.43 4.47 13.51
N ASN A 319 -9.06 4.65 12.25
CA ASN A 319 -9.47 3.76 11.17
C ASN A 319 -8.42 2.65 11.04
N HIS A 320 -8.83 1.40 11.24
CA HIS A 320 -7.96 0.23 11.06
C HIS A 320 -8.72 -0.86 10.32
N GLY A 321 -8.49 -0.93 9.01
CA GLY A 321 -9.27 -1.76 8.10
C GLY A 321 -10.75 -1.40 8.18
N PHE A 322 -11.57 -2.39 8.53
CA PHE A 322 -13.02 -2.22 8.69
C PHE A 322 -13.44 -1.51 9.96
N TRP A 323 -12.56 -1.45 10.96
CA TRP A 323 -12.94 -1.06 12.31
C TRP A 323 -12.69 0.42 12.55
N LYS A 324 -13.78 1.13 12.84
CA LYS A 324 -13.79 2.44 13.48
C LYS A 324 -13.57 2.23 14.98
N ARG A 325 -12.35 2.51 15.43
CA ARG A 325 -11.91 2.29 16.81
C ARG A 325 -11.96 3.61 17.56
N TYR A 326 -12.96 3.75 18.43
CA TYR A 326 -13.18 4.94 19.23
C TYR A 326 -12.38 4.84 20.51
N CYS A 327 -11.49 5.80 20.70
CA CYS A 327 -10.62 5.89 21.85
C CYS A 327 -10.87 7.18 22.62
N ILE A 328 -10.70 7.12 23.93
CA ILE A 328 -10.80 8.27 24.83
C ILE A 328 -9.54 8.43 25.66
N GLY A 329 -9.34 9.65 26.15
CA GLY A 329 -8.21 10.00 27.01
C GLY A 329 -6.87 10.03 26.29
N GLU A 330 -5.92 10.77 26.87
CA GLU A 330 -4.54 10.82 26.40
C GLU A 330 -3.61 10.76 27.60
N PHE A 331 -2.79 9.70 27.66
CA PHE A 331 -1.96 9.42 28.83
C PHE A 331 -0.49 9.29 28.42
N SER A 332 0.38 10.01 29.11
CA SER A 332 1.82 10.01 28.86
C SER A 332 2.55 8.73 29.29
N ASN A 333 1.87 7.86 30.05
CA ASN A 333 2.42 6.58 30.50
C ASN A 333 1.31 5.57 30.82
N LEU A 334 1.71 4.29 30.83
CA LEU A 334 0.81 3.16 31.04
C LEU A 334 0.15 3.15 32.44
N ARG A 335 0.84 3.68 33.46
CA ARG A 335 0.31 3.71 34.84
C ARG A 335 -0.92 4.61 34.93
N LEU A 336 -0.88 5.79 34.30
CA LEU A 336 -2.01 6.71 34.24
C LEU A 336 -3.18 6.11 33.44
N ALA A 337 -2.89 5.50 32.28
CA ALA A 337 -3.92 4.82 31.48
C ALA A 337 -4.59 3.67 32.26
N LYS A 338 -3.83 2.87 33.01
CA LYS A 338 -4.38 1.82 33.88
C LYS A 338 -5.22 2.37 35.03
N ALA A 339 -4.83 3.49 35.61
CA ALA A 339 -5.62 4.12 36.67
C ALA A 339 -6.98 4.56 36.14
N PHE A 340 -6.99 5.29 35.02
CA PHE A 340 -8.24 5.71 34.36
C PHE A 340 -9.11 4.52 33.94
N LEU A 341 -8.52 3.47 33.36
CA LEU A 341 -9.27 2.28 32.93
C LEU A 341 -9.99 1.57 34.09
N ARG A 342 -9.44 1.58 35.31
CA ARG A 342 -10.10 0.97 36.49
C ARG A 342 -11.36 1.69 36.90
N ASP A 343 -11.38 3.02 36.71
CA ASP A 343 -12.50 3.87 37.09
C ASP A 343 -13.52 3.99 35.94
N LEU A 344 -13.18 3.49 34.75
CA LEU A 344 -14.01 3.52 33.55
C LEU A 344 -15.10 2.44 33.61
N GLN A 345 -16.37 2.86 33.59
CA GLN A 345 -17.52 1.97 33.63
C GLN A 345 -17.93 1.41 32.24
N ILE A 346 -16.97 1.25 31.34
CA ILE A 346 -17.20 0.71 29.99
C ILE A 346 -16.62 -0.69 29.91
N LYS A 347 -17.49 -1.71 29.84
CA LYS A 347 -17.08 -3.10 29.72
C LYS A 347 -16.34 -3.34 28.40
N GLY A 348 -15.23 -4.06 28.47
CA GLY A 348 -14.42 -4.41 27.30
C GLY A 348 -13.46 -3.30 26.83
N ALA A 349 -13.36 -2.19 27.56
CA ALA A 349 -12.37 -1.16 27.27
C ALA A 349 -10.94 -1.65 27.56
N PHE A 350 -9.97 -1.27 26.74
CA PHE A 350 -8.57 -1.64 26.93
C PHE A 350 -7.61 -0.55 26.44
N ILE A 351 -6.37 -0.60 26.93
CA ILE A 351 -5.35 0.40 26.63
C ILE A 351 -4.71 0.10 25.28
N VAL A 352 -4.56 1.14 24.46
CA VAL A 352 -3.93 1.10 23.14
C VAL A 352 -2.75 2.07 23.07
N ASP A 353 -1.71 1.66 22.34
CA ASP A 353 -0.54 2.47 21.97
C ASP A 353 -0.49 2.50 20.44
N TYR A 354 -1.48 3.16 19.82
CA TYR A 354 -1.49 3.36 18.37
C TYR A 354 -0.34 4.30 18.00
N LYS A 355 0.81 3.68 17.70
CA LYS A 355 1.98 4.36 17.16
C LYS A 355 1.64 4.81 15.74
N ASN A 356 1.93 6.08 15.47
CA ASN A 356 1.68 6.82 14.24
C ASN A 356 0.32 7.53 14.16
N LYS A 357 0.43 8.83 13.81
CA LYS A 357 -0.54 9.91 14.01
C LYS A 357 -1.59 9.98 12.90
N ARG A 358 -2.55 9.05 12.84
CA ARG A 358 -3.76 9.25 12.03
C ARG A 358 -4.99 8.80 12.80
N TYR A 359 -5.34 9.63 13.78
CA TYR A 359 -6.69 9.64 14.35
C TYR A 359 -7.33 10.97 14.03
N GLU A 360 -8.64 10.97 13.80
CA GLU A 360 -9.43 12.19 13.80
C GLU A 360 -9.87 12.48 15.23
N THR A 361 -9.75 13.73 15.66
CA THR A 361 -10.34 14.16 16.93
C THR A 361 -11.76 14.61 16.60
N LEU A 362 -12.74 13.83 17.03
CA LEU A 362 -14.15 14.05 16.75
C LEU A 362 -14.75 15.09 17.69
#